data_AF-A0A5Q4CA46-F1
#
_entry.id   AF-A0A5Q4CA46-F1
#
_cell.length_a   1.000
_cell.length_b   1.000
_cell.length_c   1.000
_cell.angle_alpha   90.00
_cell.angle_beta   90.00
_cell.angle_gamma   90.00
#
_symmetry.space_group_name_H-M   'P 1'
#
loop_
_entity.id
_entity.type
_entity.pdbx_description
1 polymer ?
#
loop_
_entity_poly.entity_id
_entity_poly.type
_entity_poly.pdbx_seq_one_letter_code
_entity_poly.pdbx_strand_id
1 'polypeptide(L)'
;MELKKVTPQHLLDEPRESNSHMTSSPTARHVDVYETPPSEVLQRGQDFWNLIYGKISKRILSQMDRCGTEDLGLTTSYVLIAGLIPQDVNPQLKGHLRGALNGGASVEELRAIRGIVMDICEASGMRQLSDDGSGGLGWRSEVATV
;
A
#
# COMPACT_ATOMS: atom_id res chain seq x y z
N MET A 1 16.63 -1.26 -11.98
CA MET A 1 15.44 -1.90 -11.38
C MET A 1 15.13 -3.16 -12.17
N GLU A 2 15.24 -4.33 -11.57
CA GLU A 2 15.03 -5.64 -12.24
C GLU A 2 13.63 -5.77 -12.85
N LEU A 3 12.60 -5.17 -12.23
CA LEU A 3 11.24 -5.13 -12.76
C LEU A 3 11.14 -4.52 -14.17
N LYS A 4 11.95 -3.50 -14.51
CA LYS A 4 11.92 -2.91 -15.86
C LYS A 4 12.41 -3.86 -16.95
N LYS A 5 13.26 -4.84 -16.60
CA LYS A 5 13.81 -5.80 -17.57
C LYS A 5 12.79 -6.85 -18.00
N VAL A 6 11.85 -7.18 -17.11
CA VAL A 6 10.82 -8.21 -17.32
C VAL A 6 9.46 -7.63 -17.68
N THR A 7 9.30 -6.31 -17.66
CA THR A 7 8.05 -5.65 -18.07
C THR A 7 8.01 -5.57 -19.60
N PRO A 8 6.97 -6.10 -20.27
CA PRO A 8 6.81 -5.97 -21.71
C PRO A 8 6.94 -4.51 -22.17
N GLN A 9 7.60 -4.30 -23.31
CA GLN A 9 7.94 -2.96 -23.80
C GLN A 9 6.72 -2.02 -23.92
N HIS A 10 5.57 -2.54 -24.31
CA HIS A 10 4.32 -1.77 -24.43
C HIS A 10 3.68 -1.39 -23.08
N LEU A 11 4.20 -1.89 -21.96
CA LEU A 11 3.77 -1.56 -20.59
C LEU A 11 4.80 -0.71 -19.83
N LEU A 12 5.97 -0.44 -20.43
CA LEU A 12 6.94 0.47 -19.87
C LEU A 12 6.53 1.92 -20.20
N ASP A 13 6.51 2.78 -19.18
CA ASP A 13 6.36 4.22 -19.41
C ASP A 13 7.54 4.73 -20.27
N GLU A 14 7.26 5.33 -21.42
CA GLU A 14 8.28 5.91 -22.28
C GLU A 14 8.91 7.15 -21.62
N PRO A 15 10.24 7.36 -21.74
CA PRO A 15 10.87 8.60 -21.31
C PRO A 15 10.26 9.77 -22.09
N ARG A 16 9.85 10.84 -21.40
CA ARG A 16 9.37 12.07 -22.04
C ARG A 16 10.49 12.69 -22.89
N GLU A 17 10.56 12.34 -24.17
CA GLU A 17 11.30 13.15 -25.14
C GLU A 17 10.56 14.46 -25.35
N SER A 18 11.31 15.56 -25.37
CA SER A 18 10.82 16.94 -25.26
C SER A 18 9.89 17.41 -26.39
N ASN A 19 9.58 16.57 -27.39
CA ASN A 19 8.81 16.96 -28.58
C ASN A 19 7.62 16.05 -28.93
N SER A 20 7.19 15.12 -28.07
CA SER A 20 5.96 14.35 -28.33
C SER A 20 4.84 14.75 -27.35
N HIS A 21 3.80 15.41 -27.89
CA HIS A 21 2.49 15.36 -27.28
C HIS A 21 1.99 13.91 -27.37
N MET A 22 1.58 13.34 -26.24
CA MET A 22 1.00 11.99 -26.06
C MET A 22 1.95 10.86 -25.67
N THR A 23 2.51 10.91 -24.46
CA THR A 23 2.63 9.70 -23.60
C THR A 23 2.57 10.11 -22.12
N SER A 24 1.45 10.71 -21.71
CA SER A 24 1.15 10.87 -20.28
C SER A 24 0.76 9.52 -19.70
N SER A 25 1.40 9.10 -18.59
CA SER A 25 1.02 7.90 -17.84
C SER A 25 -0.50 7.85 -17.63
N PRO A 26 -1.18 6.73 -17.90
CA PRO A 26 -2.64 6.61 -17.80
C PRO A 26 -3.20 6.98 -16.41
N THR A 27 -2.35 6.87 -15.38
CA THR A 27 -2.73 7.06 -13.98
C THR A 27 -2.64 8.51 -13.50
N ALA A 28 -2.09 9.43 -14.31
CA ALA A 28 -1.75 10.81 -13.94
C ALA A 28 -0.89 10.94 -12.65
N ARG A 29 -0.44 9.82 -12.06
CA ARG A 29 0.16 9.78 -10.72
C ARG A 29 1.46 10.56 -10.65
N HIS A 30 2.24 10.58 -11.73
CA HIS A 30 3.45 11.39 -11.80
C HIS A 30 3.14 12.88 -11.66
N VAL A 31 2.11 13.35 -12.36
CA VAL A 31 1.66 14.75 -12.31
C VAL A 31 1.18 15.07 -10.90
N ASP A 32 0.35 14.21 -10.31
CA ASP A 32 -0.14 14.37 -8.95
C ASP A 32 0.96 14.43 -7.87
N VAL A 33 2.07 13.73 -8.07
CA VAL A 33 3.17 13.64 -7.09
C VAL A 33 4.14 14.81 -7.20
N TYR A 34 4.44 15.28 -8.42
CA TYR A 34 5.52 16.24 -8.64
C TYR A 34 5.07 17.60 -9.19
N GLU A 35 3.91 17.66 -9.85
CA GLU A 35 3.47 18.84 -10.59
C GLU A 35 2.21 19.48 -9.98
N THR A 36 1.37 18.72 -9.28
CA THR A 36 0.12 19.20 -8.69
C THR A 36 0.32 19.72 -7.26
N PRO A 37 -0.18 20.93 -6.91
CA PRO A 37 -0.17 21.42 -5.54
C PRO A 37 -0.89 20.47 -4.58
N PRO A 38 -0.37 20.22 -3.36
CA PRO A 38 -1.02 19.33 -2.39
C PRO A 38 -2.48 19.69 -2.07
N SER A 39 -2.79 21.00 -2.04
CA SER A 39 -4.16 21.49 -1.82
C SER A 39 -5.14 21.02 -2.89
N GLU A 40 -4.72 20.94 -4.15
CA GLU A 40 -5.57 20.48 -5.26
C GLU A 40 -5.80 18.97 -5.20
N VAL A 41 -4.77 18.19 -4.84
CA VAL A 41 -4.89 16.74 -4.63
C VAL A 41 -5.88 16.45 -3.50
N LEU A 42 -5.75 17.19 -2.37
CA LEU A 42 -6.65 17.06 -1.23
C LEU A 42 -8.08 17.46 -1.58
N GLN A 43 -8.26 18.56 -2.31
CA GLN A 43 -9.59 19.00 -2.75
C GLN A 43 -10.26 17.96 -3.65
N ARG A 44 -9.53 17.41 -4.64
CA ARG A 44 -10.05 16.36 -5.51
C ARG A 44 -10.44 15.10 -4.73
N GLY A 45 -9.64 14.70 -3.75
CA GLY A 45 -9.95 13.60 -2.84
C GLY A 45 -11.22 13.87 -2.02
N GLN A 46 -11.34 15.08 -1.49
CA GLN A 46 -12.52 15.53 -0.74
C GLN A 46 -13.79 15.55 -1.61
N ASP A 47 -13.68 15.97 -2.87
CA ASP A 47 -14.79 16.00 -3.82
C ASP A 47 -15.24 14.59 -4.20
N PHE A 48 -14.29 13.69 -4.48
CA PHE A 48 -14.59 12.28 -4.72
C PHE A 48 -15.24 11.63 -3.49
N TRP A 49 -14.71 11.88 -2.31
CA TRP A 49 -15.30 11.42 -1.05
C TRP A 49 -16.75 11.91 -0.87
N ASN A 50 -17.00 13.19 -1.16
CA ASN A 50 -18.34 13.77 -1.11
C ASN A 50 -19.28 13.18 -2.17
N LEU A 51 -18.76 12.84 -3.35
CA LEU A 51 -19.53 12.18 -4.40
C LEU A 51 -19.99 10.78 -3.97
N ILE A 52 -19.07 9.98 -3.39
CA ILE A 52 -19.35 8.59 -2.98
C ILE A 52 -20.31 8.54 -1.79
N TYR A 53 -20.06 9.32 -0.75
CA TYR A 53 -20.80 9.25 0.51
C TYR A 53 -21.96 10.26 0.59
N GLY A 54 -22.04 11.20 -0.34
CA GLY A 54 -23.13 12.17 -0.45
C GLY A 54 -23.39 12.93 0.86
N LYS A 55 -24.67 13.03 1.23
CA LYS A 55 -25.13 13.83 2.39
C LYS A 55 -24.58 13.34 3.74
N ILE A 56 -24.07 12.10 3.82
CA ILE A 56 -23.51 11.54 5.05
C ILE A 56 -21.98 11.63 5.11
N SER A 57 -21.30 12.17 4.07
CA SER A 57 -19.83 12.20 4.01
C SER A 57 -19.20 12.87 5.24
N LYS A 58 -19.75 14.01 5.67
CA LYS A 58 -19.30 14.74 6.87
C LYS A 58 -19.53 13.94 8.15
N ARG A 59 -20.62 13.18 8.23
CA ARG A 59 -20.92 12.33 9.38
C ARG A 59 -19.93 11.16 9.43
N ILE A 60 -19.64 10.51 8.30
CA ILE A 60 -18.67 9.41 8.23
C ILE A 60 -17.27 9.92 8.56
N LEU A 61 -16.84 11.04 7.95
CA LEU A 61 -15.54 11.63 8.24
C LEU A 61 -15.43 12.01 9.72
N SER A 62 -16.46 12.64 10.28
CA SER A 62 -16.55 12.96 11.71
C SER A 62 -16.62 11.71 12.59
N GLN A 63 -17.25 10.62 12.14
CA GLN A 63 -17.27 9.35 12.87
C GLN A 63 -15.94 8.61 12.78
N MET A 64 -15.17 8.75 11.70
CA MET A 64 -13.80 8.24 11.61
C MET A 64 -12.87 9.04 12.51
N ASP A 65 -12.99 10.36 12.47
CA ASP A 65 -12.21 11.31 13.28
C ASP A 65 -12.54 11.22 14.78
N ARG A 66 -13.80 10.93 15.12
CA ARG A 66 -14.32 10.84 16.49
C ARG A 66 -14.73 9.43 16.90
N CYS A 67 -14.27 8.39 16.21
CA CYS A 67 -14.64 7.02 16.56
C CYS A 67 -14.23 6.67 18.01
N GLY A 68 -13.32 7.44 18.61
CA GLY A 68 -12.88 7.26 20.00
C GLY A 68 -12.05 5.99 20.18
N THR A 69 -11.91 5.18 19.13
CA THR A 69 -10.96 4.08 19.04
C THR A 69 -9.59 4.68 18.67
N GLU A 70 -8.80 4.96 19.71
CA GLU A 70 -7.40 5.41 19.62
C GLU A 70 -6.55 4.51 18.71
N ASP A 71 -7.03 3.28 18.48
CA ASP A 71 -6.44 2.21 17.69
C ASP A 71 -7.05 2.02 16.29
N LEU A 72 -8.00 2.83 15.79
CA LEU A 72 -8.58 2.58 14.46
C LEU A 72 -7.55 2.75 13.33
N GLY A 73 -6.64 3.73 13.47
CA GLY A 73 -5.50 3.91 12.58
C GLY A 73 -4.50 2.74 12.68
N LEU A 74 -4.28 2.22 13.88
CA LEU A 74 -3.44 1.06 14.13
C LEU A 74 -4.05 -0.22 13.55
N THR A 75 -5.33 -0.47 13.81
CA THR A 75 -6.12 -1.60 13.30
C THR A 75 -6.13 -1.61 11.77
N THR A 76 -6.34 -0.45 11.14
CA THR A 76 -6.28 -0.34 9.67
C THR A 76 -4.88 -0.67 9.16
N SER A 77 -3.84 -0.21 9.86
CA SER A 77 -2.45 -0.52 9.52
C SER A 77 -2.15 -2.01 9.67
N TYR A 78 -2.65 -2.67 10.72
CA TYR A 78 -2.52 -4.11 10.95
C TYR A 78 -3.21 -4.92 9.86
N VAL A 79 -4.42 -4.53 9.45
CA VAL A 79 -5.14 -5.20 8.35
C VAL A 79 -4.40 -5.04 7.02
N LEU A 80 -3.88 -3.84 6.72
CA LEU A 80 -3.08 -3.61 5.51
C LEU A 80 -1.79 -4.43 5.52
N ILE A 81 -1.05 -4.42 6.62
CA ILE A 81 0.18 -5.22 6.79
C ILE A 81 -0.13 -6.72 6.61
N ALA A 82 -1.20 -7.21 7.25
CA ALA A 82 -1.63 -8.60 7.15
C ALA A 82 -1.96 -9.00 5.70
N GLY A 83 -2.61 -8.11 4.94
CA GLY A 83 -2.90 -8.35 3.53
C GLY A 83 -1.66 -8.33 2.63
N LEU A 84 -0.62 -7.56 2.96
CA LEU A 84 0.59 -7.43 2.13
C LEU A 84 1.61 -8.56 2.33
N ILE A 85 1.66 -9.16 3.52
CA ILE A 85 2.56 -10.29 3.84
C ILE A 85 2.44 -11.45 2.83
N PRO A 86 1.24 -11.98 2.50
CA PRO A 86 1.11 -13.09 1.55
C PRO A 86 1.34 -12.70 0.09
N GLN A 87 1.45 -11.40 -0.24
CA GLN A 87 1.61 -10.90 -1.61
C GLN A 87 3.09 -10.73 -2.02
N ASP A 88 4.05 -10.90 -1.09
CA ASP A 88 5.49 -10.69 -1.31
C ASP A 88 5.87 -9.31 -1.91
N VAL A 89 5.10 -8.28 -1.57
CA VAL A 89 5.33 -6.88 -2.00
C VAL A 89 6.18 -6.11 -0.99
N ASN A 90 7.45 -6.51 -0.84
CA ASN A 90 8.38 -5.96 0.17
C ASN A 90 8.50 -4.42 0.20
N PRO A 91 8.56 -3.70 -0.95
CA PRO A 91 8.60 -2.24 -0.94
C PRO A 91 7.36 -1.59 -0.29
N GLN A 92 6.18 -2.14 -0.54
CA GLN A 92 4.91 -1.68 0.04
C GLN A 92 4.85 -2.04 1.53
N LEU A 93 5.19 -3.28 1.87
CA LEU A 93 5.20 -3.77 3.26
C LEU A 93 6.09 -2.91 4.15
N LYS A 94 7.29 -2.53 3.70
CA LYS A 94 8.22 -1.67 4.45
C LYS A 94 7.60 -0.32 4.81
N GLY A 95 6.90 0.32 3.88
CA GLY A 95 6.24 1.60 4.12
C GLY A 95 5.13 1.50 5.17
N HIS A 96 4.29 0.46 5.07
CA HIS A 96 3.19 0.25 6.01
C HIS A 96 3.67 -0.15 7.41
N LEU A 97 4.73 -0.96 7.53
CA LEU A 97 5.36 -1.26 8.83
C LEU A 97 5.86 0.02 9.51
N ARG A 98 6.56 0.89 8.77
CA ARG A 98 7.04 2.17 9.30
C ARG A 98 5.89 3.11 9.67
N GLY A 99 4.84 3.14 8.87
CA GLY A 99 3.61 3.88 9.18
C GLY A 99 2.92 3.41 10.45
N ALA A 100 2.81 2.10 10.67
CA ALA A 100 2.23 1.52 11.87
C ALA A 100 3.04 1.85 13.14
N LEU A 101 4.38 1.72 13.07
CA LEU A 101 5.27 2.11 14.18
C LEU A 101 5.12 3.60 14.53
N ASN A 102 5.10 4.47 13.52
CA ASN A 102 4.87 5.90 13.72
C ASN A 102 3.48 6.21 14.30
N GLY A 103 2.50 5.34 14.03
CA GLY A 103 1.14 5.40 14.57
C GLY A 103 1.00 4.79 15.96
N GLY A 104 2.07 4.32 16.60
CA GLY A 104 2.07 3.81 17.98
C GLY A 104 2.14 2.29 18.13
N ALA A 105 2.29 1.53 17.03
CA ALA A 105 2.43 0.08 17.11
C ALA A 105 3.77 -0.33 17.74
N SER A 106 3.76 -1.38 18.55
CA SER A 106 4.99 -2.03 19.01
C SER A 106 5.52 -3.02 17.97
N VAL A 107 6.83 -3.31 18.04
CA VAL A 107 7.46 -4.32 17.18
C VAL A 107 6.89 -5.71 17.50
N GLU A 108 6.55 -5.95 18.77
CA GLU A 108 5.96 -7.18 19.28
C GLU A 108 4.58 -7.44 18.65
N GLU A 109 3.72 -6.42 18.56
CA GLU A 109 2.43 -6.52 17.87
C GLU A 109 2.61 -6.84 16.38
N LEU A 110 3.54 -6.16 15.70
CA LEU A 110 3.80 -6.42 14.28
C LEU A 110 4.34 -7.83 14.03
N ARG A 111 5.17 -8.35 14.94
CA ARG A 111 5.64 -9.74 14.91
C ARG A 111 4.51 -10.73 15.17
N ALA A 112 3.60 -10.43 16.10
CA ALA A 112 2.44 -11.27 16.39
C ALA A 112 1.49 -11.35 15.19
N ILE A 113 1.19 -10.21 14.55
CA ILE A 113 0.39 -10.14 13.32
C ILE A 113 1.03 -10.99 12.22
N ARG A 114 2.35 -10.86 12.04
CA ARG A 114 3.08 -11.67 11.06
C ARG A 114 2.94 -13.17 11.34
N GLY A 115 3.06 -13.59 12.60
CA GLY A 115 2.85 -14.99 13.00
C GLY A 115 1.46 -15.49 12.65
N ILE A 116 0.41 -14.76 13.04
CA ILE A 116 -0.99 -15.12 12.75
C ILE A 116 -1.23 -15.26 11.24
N VAL A 117 -0.68 -14.34 10.44
CA VAL A 117 -0.82 -14.38 8.98
C VAL A 117 -0.11 -15.59 8.39
N MET A 118 1.07 -15.95 8.88
CA MET A 118 1.76 -17.17 8.46
C MET A 118 0.94 -18.42 8.78
N ASP A 119 0.39 -18.52 9.99
CA ASP A 119 -0.45 -19.65 10.40
C ASP A 119 -1.70 -19.77 9.49
N ILE A 120 -2.35 -18.65 9.17
CA ILE A 120 -3.50 -18.61 8.24
C ILE A 120 -3.07 -19.05 6.83
N CYS A 121 -1.94 -18.55 6.34
CA CYS A 121 -1.43 -18.92 5.02
C CYS A 121 -1.08 -20.41 4.94
N GLU A 122 -0.41 -20.96 5.95
CA GLU A 122 -0.10 -22.38 6.04
C GLU A 122 -1.36 -23.25 6.10
N ALA A 123 -2.32 -22.89 6.95
CA ALA A 123 -3.63 -23.56 7.03
C ALA A 123 -4.41 -23.48 5.71
N SER A 124 -4.17 -22.43 4.91
CA SER A 124 -4.76 -22.25 3.57
C SER A 124 -3.98 -22.95 2.46
N GLY A 125 -2.92 -23.71 2.79
CA GLY A 125 -2.11 -24.47 1.83
C GLY A 125 -1.00 -23.70 1.13
N MET A 126 -0.73 -22.46 1.54
CA MET A 126 0.44 -21.69 1.08
C MET A 126 1.70 -22.19 1.81
N ARG A 127 2.88 -21.96 1.20
CA ARG A 127 4.16 -22.38 1.77
C ARG A 127 5.14 -21.23 1.83
N GLN A 128 6.09 -21.30 2.76
CA GLN A 128 7.23 -20.39 2.80
C GLN A 128 8.05 -20.54 1.51
N LEU A 129 8.30 -19.42 0.83
CA LEU A 129 9.10 -19.40 -0.39
C LEU A 129 10.58 -19.51 -0.01
N SER A 130 11.33 -20.33 -0.74
CA SER A 130 12.78 -20.40 -0.58
C SER A 130 13.44 -19.11 -1.10
N ASP A 131 14.58 -18.73 -0.52
CA ASP A 131 15.29 -17.47 -0.87
C ASP A 131 15.77 -17.44 -2.33
N ASP A 132 15.90 -18.62 -2.94
CA ASP A 132 16.30 -18.89 -4.32
C ASP A 132 15.11 -19.17 -5.27
N GLY A 133 13.88 -19.19 -4.75
CA GLY A 133 12.67 -19.52 -5.50
C GLY A 133 12.22 -18.41 -6.45
N SER A 134 12.07 -18.76 -7.74
CA SER A 134 11.46 -17.88 -8.74
C SER A 134 9.95 -17.78 -8.53
N GLY A 135 9.49 -16.80 -7.75
CA GLY A 135 8.10 -16.30 -7.68
C GLY A 135 6.98 -17.33 -7.46
N GLY A 136 6.19 -17.16 -6.40
CA GLY A 136 5.00 -17.97 -6.13
C GLY A 136 4.08 -17.32 -5.10
N LEU A 137 2.93 -17.96 -4.81
CA LEU A 137 2.08 -17.57 -3.68
C LEU A 137 2.71 -18.10 -2.37
N GLY A 138 3.27 -17.21 -1.57
CA GLY A 138 3.93 -17.56 -0.31
C GLY A 138 4.63 -16.34 0.35
N TRP A 139 5.31 -16.56 1.47
CA TRP A 139 5.99 -15.50 2.23
C TRP A 139 7.49 -15.80 2.40
N ARG A 140 8.33 -14.76 2.52
CA ARG A 140 9.78 -14.88 2.77
C ARG A 140 10.15 -14.75 4.26
N SER A 141 11.28 -15.35 4.63
CA SER A 141 11.81 -15.49 6.00
C SER A 141 12.25 -14.17 6.64
N GLU A 142 12.84 -13.25 5.89
CA GLU A 142 13.30 -11.95 6.40
C GLU A 142 12.32 -10.81 6.07
N VAL A 143 11.90 -10.09 7.11
CA VAL A 143 11.26 -8.79 6.94
C VAL A 143 12.37 -7.78 6.69
N ALA A 144 12.23 -6.97 5.63
CA ALA A 144 13.17 -5.89 5.36
C ALA A 144 13.38 -5.05 6.63
N THR A 145 14.61 -5.02 7.13
CA THR A 145 14.97 -4.18 8.27
C THR A 145 14.63 -2.73 7.95
N VAL A 146 13.88 -2.11 8.86
CA VAL A 146 13.49 -0.70 8.78
C VAL A 146 14.71 0.17 9.02
#